data_AF-A0A679IRB8-F1
#
_entry.id   AF-A0A679IRB8-F1
#
_cell.length_a   1.000
_cell.length_b   1.000
_cell.length_c   1.000
_cell.angle_alpha   90.00
_cell.angle_beta   90.00
_cell.angle_gamma   90.00
#
_symmetry.space_group_name_H-M   'P 1'
#
loop_
_entity.id
_entity.type
_entity.pdbx_description
1 polymer ?
#
loop_
_entity_poly.entity_id
_entity_poly.type
_entity_poly.pdbx_seq_one_letter_code
_entity_poly.pdbx_strand_id
1 'polypeptide(L)'
;MDKTIKLKLRMKNGDVKTFMTDFVPFSKRQEYIRKEAELEERKDKDGNPTVPTQSDYSELQAEFVAGLFDDKEVTGKTILNGIDTLESNQIMEIIRYRVLGFSKEEEEAAKKALAEELLLGENSTI
;
A
#
# COMPACT_ATOMS: atom_id res chain seq x y z
N MET A 1 11.67 7.11 14.84
CA MET A 1 11.21 6.86 13.47
C MET A 1 10.27 8.00 13.07
N ASP A 2 10.50 8.65 11.94
CA ASP A 2 9.58 9.65 11.39
C ASP A 2 8.24 8.95 11.06
N LYS A 3 7.14 9.46 11.61
CA LYS A 3 5.79 8.90 11.43
C LYS A 3 5.06 9.52 10.24
N THR A 4 5.67 10.53 9.62
CA THR A 4 5.09 11.28 8.53
C THR A 4 4.98 10.43 7.28
N ILE A 5 3.77 10.26 6.79
CA ILE A 5 3.50 9.77 5.45
C ILE A 5 3.79 10.92 4.47
N LYS A 6 4.54 10.63 3.41
CA LYS A 6 4.77 11.54 2.29
C LYS A 6 4.29 10.87 1.02
N LEU A 7 3.40 11.53 0.30
CA LEU A 7 2.84 11.05 -0.96
C LEU A 7 3.13 12.07 -2.05
N LYS A 8 3.98 11.68 -3.01
CA LYS A 8 4.42 12.56 -4.09
C LYS A 8 3.67 12.20 -5.37
N LEU A 9 2.87 13.13 -5.88
CA LEU A 9 2.02 12.91 -7.04
C LEU A 9 2.29 13.94 -8.13
N ARG A 10 2.31 13.48 -9.38
CA ARG A 10 2.20 14.34 -10.55
C ARG A 10 0.74 14.74 -10.75
N MET A 11 0.47 16.02 -10.64
CA MET A 11 -0.85 16.61 -10.79
C MET A 11 -1.22 16.77 -12.27
N LYS A 12 -2.51 16.96 -12.56
CA LYS A 12 -3.02 17.10 -13.94
C LYS A 12 -2.41 18.27 -14.72
N ASN A 13 -1.97 19.33 -14.03
CA ASN A 13 -1.31 20.48 -14.64
C ASN A 13 0.18 20.20 -14.98
N GLY A 14 0.67 19.00 -14.67
CA GLY A 14 2.06 18.58 -14.91
C GLY A 14 2.99 18.81 -13.72
N ASP A 15 2.57 19.60 -12.72
CA ASP A 15 3.36 19.88 -11.53
C ASP A 15 3.43 18.67 -10.60
N VAL A 16 4.47 18.62 -9.79
CA VAL A 16 4.60 17.60 -8.75
C VAL A 16 4.27 18.22 -7.40
N LYS A 17 3.28 17.65 -6.71
CA LYS A 17 2.92 18.01 -5.33
C LYS A 17 3.33 16.91 -4.36
N THR A 18 3.69 17.31 -3.15
CA THR A 18 3.91 16.40 -2.02
C THR A 18 2.84 16.65 -0.97
N PHE A 19 2.06 15.62 -0.68
CA PHE A 19 1.06 15.62 0.38
C PHE A 19 1.64 14.93 1.61
N MET A 20 1.30 15.43 2.80
CA MET A 20 1.87 14.95 4.06
C MET A 20 0.78 14.80 5.11
N THR A 21 0.89 13.74 5.93
CA THR A 21 0.08 13.52 7.13
C THR A 21 0.92 12.71 8.12
N ASP A 22 0.76 12.93 9.42
CA ASP A 22 1.54 12.26 10.47
C ASP A 22 0.68 11.42 11.42
N PHE A 23 -0.64 11.50 11.28
CA PHE A 23 -1.60 10.82 12.15
C PHE A 23 -2.49 9.85 11.36
N VAL A 24 -2.48 8.59 11.77
CA VAL A 24 -3.40 7.55 11.28
C VAL A 24 -4.10 6.97 12.50
N PRO A 25 -5.41 7.20 12.68
CA PRO A 25 -6.13 6.64 13.82
C PRO A 25 -6.27 5.12 13.68
N PHE A 26 -6.32 4.41 14.80
CA PHE A 26 -6.44 2.94 14.80
C PHE A 26 -7.70 2.44 14.09
N SER A 27 -8.76 3.24 14.03
CA SER A 27 -9.97 2.94 13.25
C SER A 27 -9.68 2.73 11.76
N LYS A 28 -8.68 3.41 11.19
CA LYS A 28 -8.27 3.24 9.79
C LYS A 28 -7.68 1.87 9.50
N ARG A 29 -6.98 1.27 10.48
CA ARG A 29 -6.52 -0.12 10.38
C ARG A 29 -7.69 -1.08 10.25
N GLN A 30 -8.70 -0.93 11.11
CA GLN A 30 -9.89 -1.77 11.08
C GLN A 30 -10.71 -1.55 9.80
N GLU A 31 -10.79 -0.30 9.34
CA GLU A 31 -11.42 0.04 8.06
C GLU A 31 -10.73 -0.68 6.89
N TYR A 32 -9.40 -0.66 6.83
CA TYR A 32 -8.65 -1.33 5.77
C TYR A 32 -8.87 -2.84 5.75
N ILE A 33 -8.70 -3.51 6.90
CA ILE A 33 -8.91 -4.96 7.04
C ILE A 33 -10.32 -5.35 6.59
N ARG A 34 -11.33 -4.59 7.01
CA ARG A 34 -12.71 -4.82 6.61
C ARG A 34 -12.90 -4.65 5.11
N LYS A 35 -12.35 -3.59 4.51
CA LYS A 35 -12.46 -3.35 3.06
C LYS A 35 -11.81 -4.46 2.24
N GLU A 36 -10.65 -4.98 2.65
CA GLU A 36 -10.04 -6.13 1.98
C GLU A 36 -10.92 -7.37 2.08
N ALA A 37 -11.45 -7.69 3.27
CA ALA A 37 -12.37 -8.81 3.43
C ALA A 37 -13.64 -8.64 2.58
N GLU A 38 -14.23 -7.44 2.56
CA GLU A 38 -15.37 -7.10 1.72
C GLU A 38 -15.05 -7.29 0.22
N LEU A 39 -13.81 -7.04 -0.21
CA LEU A 39 -13.37 -7.23 -1.59
C LEU A 39 -13.33 -8.72 -1.98
N GLU A 40 -12.79 -9.56 -1.09
CA GLU A 40 -12.64 -11.01 -1.26
C GLU A 40 -13.99 -11.75 -1.22
N GLU A 41 -14.96 -11.22 -0.49
CA GLU A 41 -16.29 -11.80 -0.33
C GLU A 41 -17.26 -11.38 -1.44
N ARG A 42 -16.83 -10.54 -2.40
CA ARG A 42 -17.69 -10.08 -3.49
C ARG A 42 -18.24 -11.25 -4.31
N LYS A 43 -19.47 -11.05 -4.78
CA LYS A 43 -20.20 -11.99 -5.61
C LYS A 43 -20.71 -11.30 -6.86
N ASP A 44 -20.84 -12.06 -7.94
CA ASP A 44 -21.44 -11.58 -9.18
C ASP A 44 -22.97 -11.45 -9.02
N LYS A 45 -23.64 -10.99 -10.08
CA LYS A 45 -25.10 -10.83 -10.14
C LYS A 45 -25.89 -12.14 -9.91
N ASP A 46 -25.24 -13.28 -10.13
CA ASP A 46 -25.82 -14.62 -10.02
C ASP A 46 -25.49 -15.25 -8.65
N GLY A 47 -24.73 -14.54 -7.80
CA GLY A 47 -24.37 -14.95 -6.43
C GLY A 47 -23.10 -15.79 -6.33
N ASN A 48 -22.34 -15.95 -7.42
CA ASN A 48 -21.08 -16.71 -7.40
C ASN A 48 -19.93 -15.84 -6.88
N PRO A 49 -18.99 -16.39 -6.09
CA PRO A 49 -17.80 -15.65 -5.65
C PRO A 49 -17.00 -15.11 -6.83
N THR A 50 -16.60 -13.85 -6.74
CA THR A 50 -15.70 -13.21 -7.71
C THR A 50 -14.30 -13.15 -7.14
N VAL A 51 -13.30 -13.61 -7.90
CA VAL A 51 -11.89 -13.48 -7.51
C VAL A 51 -11.44 -12.03 -7.76
N PRO A 52 -10.96 -11.29 -6.75
CA PRO A 52 -10.44 -9.94 -6.95
C PRO A 52 -9.24 -9.93 -7.91
N THR A 53 -9.21 -8.96 -8.80
CA THR A 53 -8.08 -8.71 -9.70
C THR A 53 -7.05 -7.80 -9.03
N GLN A 54 -5.84 -7.73 -9.58
CA GLN A 54 -4.85 -6.75 -9.13
C GLN A 54 -5.33 -5.30 -9.27
N SER A 55 -6.18 -5.01 -10.26
CA SER A 55 -6.78 -3.67 -10.43
C SER A 55 -7.73 -3.36 -9.27
N ASP A 56 -8.54 -4.33 -8.84
CA ASP A 56 -9.44 -4.16 -7.71
C ASP A 56 -8.69 -3.79 -6.42
N TYR A 57 -7.58 -4.47 -6.12
CA TYR A 57 -6.75 -4.10 -4.98
C TYR A 57 -6.11 -2.72 -5.17
N SER A 58 -5.58 -2.43 -6.36
CA SER A 58 -4.94 -1.14 -6.63
C SER A 58 -5.91 0.03 -6.42
N GLU A 59 -7.15 -0.11 -6.88
CA GLU A 59 -8.21 0.88 -6.69
C GLU A 59 -8.60 1.01 -5.21
N LEU A 60 -8.83 -0.10 -4.51
CA LEU A 60 -9.15 -0.11 -3.08
C LEU A 60 -8.05 0.59 -2.27
N GLN A 61 -6.80 0.22 -2.53
CA GLN A 61 -5.63 0.71 -1.80
C GLN A 61 -5.41 2.20 -2.06
N ALA A 62 -5.53 2.65 -3.32
CA ALA A 62 -5.42 4.06 -3.66
C ALA A 62 -6.54 4.88 -3.00
N GLU A 63 -7.80 4.45 -3.06
CA GLU A 63 -8.91 5.15 -2.41
C GLU A 63 -8.78 5.17 -0.89
N PHE A 64 -8.29 4.06 -0.29
CA PHE A 64 -8.02 4.02 1.13
C PHE A 64 -6.91 4.99 1.55
N VAL A 65 -5.77 4.98 0.85
CA VAL A 65 -4.64 5.88 1.13
C VAL A 65 -5.04 7.34 0.94
N ALA A 66 -5.85 7.65 -0.09
CA ALA A 66 -6.41 8.98 -0.27
C ALA A 66 -7.18 9.45 0.97
N GLY A 67 -8.01 8.59 1.54
CA GLY A 67 -8.76 8.86 2.77
C GLY A 67 -7.93 8.98 4.07
N LEU A 68 -6.60 8.94 3.99
CA LEU A 68 -5.69 9.26 5.10
C LEU A 68 -5.29 10.74 5.13
N PHE A 69 -5.53 11.49 4.05
CA PHE A 69 -5.17 12.90 3.92
C PHE A 69 -6.41 13.78 4.02
N ASP A 70 -6.28 14.91 4.71
CA ASP A 70 -7.36 15.91 4.79
C ASP A 70 -7.49 16.75 3.50
N ASP A 71 -6.45 16.74 2.65
CA ASP A 71 -6.44 17.48 1.39
C ASP A 71 -7.35 16.79 0.36
N LYS A 72 -8.42 17.49 -0.03
CA LYS A 72 -9.44 17.01 -0.97
C LYS A 72 -8.91 16.76 -2.38
N GLU A 73 -7.73 17.25 -2.74
CA GLU A 73 -7.09 16.94 -4.01
C GLU A 73 -6.53 15.50 -4.04
N VAL A 74 -6.27 14.91 -2.87
CA VAL A 74 -5.81 13.53 -2.74
C VAL A 74 -7.01 12.60 -2.84
N THR A 75 -7.26 12.08 -4.04
CA THR A 75 -8.29 11.09 -4.35
C THR A 75 -7.64 9.82 -4.87
N GLY A 76 -8.29 8.65 -4.81
CA GLY A 76 -7.72 7.42 -5.37
C GLY A 76 -7.39 7.59 -6.86
N LYS A 77 -8.25 8.31 -7.60
CA LYS A 77 -7.96 8.70 -8.99
C LYS A 77 -6.72 9.60 -9.13
N THR A 78 -6.53 10.60 -8.27
CA THR A 78 -5.32 11.45 -8.32
C THR A 78 -4.07 10.62 -8.03
N ILE A 79 -4.15 9.68 -7.09
CA ILE A 79 -3.05 8.77 -6.76
C ILE A 79 -2.69 7.88 -7.94
N LEU A 80 -3.66 7.13 -8.49
CA LEU A 80 -3.41 6.18 -9.58
C LEU A 80 -2.87 6.85 -10.85
N ASN A 81 -3.27 8.09 -11.14
CA ASN A 81 -2.77 8.83 -12.30
C ASN A 81 -1.48 9.62 -12.03
N GLY A 82 -1.19 9.91 -10.76
CA GLY A 82 -0.10 10.81 -10.37
C GLY A 82 1.13 10.09 -9.83
N ILE A 83 1.01 8.82 -9.42
CA ILE A 83 2.15 8.03 -8.96
C ILE A 83 2.99 7.59 -10.16
N ASP A 84 4.31 7.69 -10.03
CA ASP A 84 5.22 7.11 -11.02
C ASP A 84 5.20 5.58 -10.87
N THR A 85 5.17 4.86 -11.99
CA THR A 85 5.21 3.38 -12.00
C THR A 85 6.39 2.80 -11.24
N LEU A 86 7.56 3.47 -11.27
CA LEU A 86 8.76 3.06 -10.53
C LEU A 86 8.62 3.27 -9.01
N GLU A 87 7.66 4.09 -8.61
CA GLU A 87 7.35 4.47 -7.24
C GLU A 87 6.02 3.85 -6.75
N SER A 88 5.42 2.94 -7.52
CA SER A 88 4.11 2.33 -7.24
C SER A 88 4.02 1.66 -5.87
N ASN A 89 5.16 1.21 -5.33
CA ASN A 89 5.25 0.65 -3.98
C ASN A 89 4.88 1.62 -2.86
N GLN A 90 4.90 2.94 -3.08
CA GLN A 90 4.59 3.94 -2.04
C GLN A 90 3.22 3.68 -1.40
N ILE A 91 2.20 3.29 -2.18
CA ILE A 91 0.85 3.00 -1.66
C ILE A 91 0.92 1.83 -0.67
N MET A 92 1.61 0.76 -1.05
CA MET A 92 1.72 -0.44 -0.23
C MET A 92 2.61 -0.25 0.99
N GLU A 93 3.69 0.53 0.88
CA GLU A 93 4.53 0.88 2.03
C GLU A 93 3.74 1.69 3.07
N ILE A 94 2.90 2.64 2.63
CA ILE A 94 2.01 3.39 3.53
C ILE A 94 1.08 2.45 4.28
N ILE A 95 0.39 1.57 3.55
CA ILE A 95 -0.53 0.61 4.16
C ILE A 95 0.21 -0.30 5.14
N ARG A 96 1.30 -0.94 4.70
CA ARG A 96 2.01 -1.94 5.49
C ARG A 96 2.60 -1.35 6.76
N TYR A 97 3.37 -0.28 6.65
CA TYR A 97 4.14 0.23 7.79
C TYR A 97 3.37 1.25 8.63
N ARG A 98 2.46 2.02 8.01
CA ARG A 98 1.75 3.10 8.74
C ARG A 98 0.35 2.72 9.18
N VAL A 99 -0.33 1.85 8.44
CA VAL A 99 -1.72 1.45 8.76
C VAL A 99 -1.74 0.12 9.50
N LEU A 100 -1.04 -0.89 8.99
CA LEU A 100 -0.98 -2.23 9.59
C LEU A 100 0.09 -2.34 10.68
N GLY A 101 1.05 -1.41 10.70
CA GLY A 101 2.06 -1.29 11.76
C GLY A 101 3.14 -2.36 11.72
N PHE A 102 3.40 -2.93 10.54
CA PHE A 102 4.59 -3.77 10.34
C PHE A 102 5.86 -2.94 10.53
N SER A 103 6.93 -3.58 11.00
CA SER A 103 8.25 -2.96 11.12
C SER A 103 9.05 -3.13 9.83
N LYS A 104 9.48 -2.01 9.25
CA LYS A 104 10.39 -2.03 8.08
C LYS A 104 11.75 -2.64 8.43
N GLU A 105 12.24 -2.38 9.64
CA GLU A 105 13.53 -2.89 10.14
C GLU A 105 13.48 -4.42 10.31
N GLU A 106 12.39 -4.96 10.86
CA GLU A 106 12.23 -6.41 11.01
C GLU A 106 12.09 -7.10 9.65
N GLU A 107 11.39 -6.48 8.70
CA GLU A 107 11.28 -7.02 7.35
C GLU A 107 12.62 -7.03 6.61
N GLU A 108 13.41 -5.97 6.72
CA GLU A 108 14.76 -5.90 6.14
C GLU A 108 15.70 -6.92 6.78
N ALA A 109 15.63 -7.09 8.11
CA ALA A 109 16.39 -8.12 8.82
C ALA A 109 16.00 -9.53 8.36
N ALA A 110 14.70 -9.81 8.21
CA ALA A 110 14.21 -11.10 7.73
C ALA A 110 14.64 -11.38 6.29
N LYS A 111 14.58 -10.37 5.39
CA LYS A 111 15.06 -10.50 4.01
C LYS A 111 16.55 -10.79 3.96
N LYS A 112 17.34 -10.12 4.79
CA LYS A 112 18.79 -10.35 4.88
C LYS A 112 19.09 -11.77 5.37
N ALA A 113 18.42 -12.22 6.43
CA ALA A 113 18.61 -13.58 6.96
C ALA A 113 18.26 -14.65 5.91
N LEU A 114 17.15 -14.48 5.18
CA LEU A 114 16.76 -15.40 4.11
C LEU A 114 17.78 -15.41 2.96
N ALA A 115 18.28 -14.24 2.55
CA ALA A 115 19.31 -14.14 1.52
C ALA A 115 20.62 -14.83 1.94
N GLU A 116 21.04 -14.65 3.20
CA GLU A 116 22.22 -15.33 3.76
C GLU A 116 22.04 -16.86 3.80
N GLU A 117 20.85 -17.36 4.15
CA GLU A 117 20.54 -18.79 4.15
C GLU A 117 20.59 -19.39 2.74
N LEU A 118 20.03 -18.70 1.74
CA LEU A 118 20.06 -19.13 0.34
C LEU A 118 21.50 -19.20 -0.21
N LEU A 119 22.33 -18.20 0.10
CA LEU A 119 23.74 -18.18 -0.30
C LEU A 119 24.57 -19.30 0.36
N LEU A 120 24.26 -19.65 1.61
CA LEU A 120 24.91 -20.76 2.32
C LEU A 120 24.46 -22.13 1.77
N GLY A 121 23.20 -22.26 1.38
CA GLY A 121 22.66 -23.46 0.73
C GLY A 121 23.29 -23.72 -0.65
N GLU A 122 23.49 -22.67 -1.46
CA GLU A 122 24.15 -22.78 -2.76
C GLU A 122 25.64 -23.17 -2.64
N ASN A 123 26.36 -22.62 -1.66
CA ASN A 123 27.78 -22.93 -1.43
C ASN A 123 28.04 -24.30 -0.76
N SER A 124 27.01 -24.98 -0.25
CA SER A 124 27.13 -26.30 0.40
C SER A 124 26.90 -27.48 -0.55
N THR A 125 26.68 -27.22 -1.84
CA THR A 125 26.33 -28.23 -2.87
C THR A 125 27.42 -28.44 -3.92
N ILE A 126 28.69 -28.12 -3.61
CA ILE A 126 29.87 -28.39 -4.46
C ILE A 126 30.84 -29.33 -3.75
#